data_AF-A0A3D0UWP7-F1
#
_entry.id   AF-A0A3D0UWP7-F1
#
_cell.length_a   1.000
_cell.length_b   1.000
_cell.length_c   1.000
_cell.angle_alpha   90.00
_cell.angle_beta   90.00
_cell.angle_gamma   90.00
#
_symmetry.space_group_name_H-M   'P 1'
#
loop_
_entity.id
_entity.type
_entity.pdbx_description
1 polymer ?
#
loop_
_entity_poly.entity_id
_entity_poly.type
_entity_poly.pdbx_seq_one_letter_code
_entity_poly.pdbx_strand_id
1 'polypeptide(L)'
;MGRYFYIYILSMCSYIPNQLIDEIEQLKELGRFDDAMKKINTILFRDPTNEDALLQVTDIQYRQGEIGKASKAIDFLNAKKKNEDPLGLYIKGVLEMEKNNRLEAKHYLQKAIELTKAENHEIIRCYGLCQYWYGNREKGINLLKDSFSLNNKDAEIVYNLIEIYILEQNYKKAKTMINYFYKNRDKLQTIDKDIEYYDNKISLFEKFINTQQMFTPITK
;
A
#
# COMPACT_ATOMS: atom_id res chain seq x y z
N MET A 1 -18.24 -5.43 0.20
CA MET A 1 -17.60 -6.05 -0.98
C MET A 1 -16.35 -5.26 -1.34
N GLY A 2 -15.32 -5.34 -0.50
CA GLY A 2 -13.96 -5.02 -0.89
C GLY A 2 -13.27 -6.36 -1.09
N ARG A 3 -13.11 -6.79 -2.34
CA ARG A 3 -12.26 -7.95 -2.64
C ARG A 3 -10.83 -7.45 -2.48
N TYR A 4 -10.21 -7.73 -1.33
CA TYR A 4 -8.84 -7.36 -1.03
C TYR A 4 -7.91 -7.93 -2.12
N PHE A 5 -7.13 -7.04 -2.71
CA PHE A 5 -6.54 -7.17 -4.04
C PHE A 5 -5.27 -8.05 -4.08
N TYR A 6 -4.96 -8.78 -3.01
CA TYR A 6 -3.91 -9.81 -3.03
C TYR A 6 -4.24 -10.98 -3.99
N ILE A 7 -5.46 -11.06 -4.52
CA ILE A 7 -5.98 -12.23 -5.26
C ILE A 7 -5.99 -12.05 -6.80
N TYR A 8 -5.66 -10.89 -7.39
CA TYR A 8 -5.77 -10.71 -8.85
C TYR A 8 -4.47 -10.41 -9.60
N ILE A 9 -3.35 -11.00 -9.18
CA ILE A 9 -2.26 -11.29 -10.10
C ILE A 9 -2.19 -12.80 -10.29
N LEU A 10 -2.91 -13.27 -11.31
CA LEU A 10 -2.98 -14.66 -11.73
C LEU A 10 -1.58 -15.22 -12.03
N SER A 11 -1.06 -16.04 -11.12
CA SER A 11 0.00 -17.02 -11.40
C SER A 11 -0.65 -18.41 -11.41
N MET A 12 -0.69 -19.03 -12.58
CA MET A 12 -1.46 -20.23 -12.94
C MET A 12 -0.89 -21.56 -12.39
N CYS A 13 -0.30 -21.59 -11.19
CA CYS A 13 0.31 -22.80 -10.63
C CYS A 13 0.27 -22.85 -9.09
N SER A 14 -0.93 -22.97 -8.50
CA SER A 14 -1.24 -23.76 -7.29
C SER A 14 -2.58 -23.31 -6.69
N TYR A 15 -3.63 -24.12 -6.88
CA TYR A 15 -5.00 -23.74 -6.50
C TYR A 15 -5.23 -23.88 -4.99
N ILE A 16 -5.45 -22.76 -4.28
CA ILE A 16 -6.12 -22.77 -2.97
C ILE A 16 -7.64 -22.67 -3.23
N PRO A 17 -8.47 -23.53 -2.61
CA PRO A 17 -9.92 -23.41 -2.73
C PRO A 17 -10.40 -22.02 -2.31
N ASN A 18 -11.21 -21.36 -3.15
CA ASN A 18 -11.70 -20.00 -2.88
C ASN A 18 -12.33 -19.86 -1.48
N GLN A 19 -13.08 -20.88 -1.04
CA GLN A 19 -13.67 -20.89 0.30
C GLN A 19 -12.63 -20.81 1.43
N LEU A 20 -11.47 -21.45 1.27
CA LEU A 20 -10.40 -21.41 2.26
C LEU A 20 -9.70 -20.05 2.27
N ILE A 21 -9.54 -19.42 1.09
CA ILE A 21 -9.05 -18.05 0.99
C ILE A 21 -10.01 -17.10 1.69
N ASP A 22 -11.31 -17.18 1.39
CA ASP A 22 -12.33 -16.33 2.01
C ASP A 22 -12.35 -16.49 3.55
N GLU A 23 -12.17 -17.71 4.07
CA GLU A 23 -12.06 -17.97 5.51
C GLU A 23 -10.79 -17.32 6.11
N ILE A 24 -9.65 -17.43 5.42
CA ILE A 24 -8.38 -16.79 5.85
C ILE A 24 -8.56 -15.27 5.89
N GLU A 25 -9.14 -14.66 4.85
CA GLU A 25 -9.39 -13.22 4.79
C GLU A 25 -10.32 -12.78 5.94
N GLN A 26 -11.42 -13.49 6.17
CA GLN A 26 -12.34 -13.17 7.26
C GLN A 26 -11.64 -13.25 8.63
N LEU A 27 -10.79 -14.25 8.85
CA LEU A 27 -10.03 -14.38 10.09
C LEU A 27 -9.05 -13.20 10.27
N LYS A 28 -8.41 -12.73 9.20
CA LYS A 28 -7.52 -11.56 9.23
C LYS A 28 -8.28 -10.27 9.53
N GLU A 29 -9.45 -10.07 8.92
CA GLU A 29 -10.33 -8.92 9.19
C GLU A 29 -10.75 -8.87 10.66
N LEU A 30 -11.01 -10.04 11.26
CA LEU A 30 -11.34 -10.17 12.69
C LEU A 30 -10.10 -10.08 13.61
N GLY A 31 -8.90 -9.89 13.07
CA GLY A 31 -7.64 -9.89 13.83
C GLY A 31 -7.25 -11.25 14.41
N ARG A 32 -7.90 -12.34 14.00
CA ARG A 32 -7.64 -13.72 14.43
C ARG A 32 -6.48 -14.34 13.66
N PHE A 33 -5.33 -13.68 13.71
CA PHE A 33 -4.14 -14.03 12.92
C PHE A 33 -3.62 -15.45 13.20
N ASP A 34 -3.70 -15.92 14.45
CA ASP A 34 -3.25 -17.27 14.81
C ASP A 34 -4.10 -18.36 14.13
N ASP A 35 -5.41 -18.14 14.03
CA ASP A 35 -6.31 -19.09 13.38
C ASP A 35 -6.15 -19.06 11.86
N ALA A 36 -5.95 -17.87 11.29
CA ALA A 36 -5.61 -17.72 9.87
C ALA A 36 -4.29 -18.46 9.55
N MET A 37 -3.26 -18.30 10.39
CA MET A 37 -1.98 -18.99 10.25
C MET A 37 -2.11 -20.51 10.35
N LYS A 38 -2.97 -21.04 11.24
CA LYS A 38 -3.26 -22.49 11.28
C LYS A 38 -3.79 -22.99 9.94
N LYS A 39 -4.72 -22.26 9.31
CA LYS A 39 -5.28 -22.61 8.00
C LYS A 39 -4.21 -22.56 6.91
N ILE A 40 -3.43 -21.49 6.85
CA ILE A 40 -2.34 -21.34 5.89
C ILE A 40 -1.29 -22.45 6.04
N ASN A 41 -0.95 -22.82 7.28
CA ASN A 41 0.00 -23.91 7.54
C ASN A 41 -0.48 -25.27 7.03
N THR A 42 -1.79 -25.52 6.94
CA THR A 42 -2.31 -26.75 6.30
C THR A 42 -1.99 -26.82 4.80
N ILE A 43 -1.90 -25.65 4.15
CA ILE A 43 -1.54 -25.52 2.73
C ILE A 43 -0.03 -25.72 2.59
N LEU A 44 0.75 -25.00 3.39
CA LEU A 44 2.22 -25.07 3.38
C LEU A 44 2.76 -26.45 3.78
N PHE A 45 2.02 -27.21 4.59
CA PHE A 45 2.39 -28.59 4.91
C PHE A 45 2.36 -29.50 3.66
N ARG A 46 1.44 -29.23 2.71
CA ARG A 46 1.29 -30.01 1.48
C ARG A 46 2.19 -29.47 0.36
N ASP A 47 2.27 -28.16 0.24
CA ASP A 47 3.15 -27.45 -0.68
C ASP A 47 3.88 -26.31 0.06
N PRO A 48 5.09 -26.56 0.58
CA PRO A 48 5.88 -25.55 1.29
C PRO A 48 6.29 -24.36 0.43
N THR A 49 6.08 -24.44 -0.89
CA THR A 49 6.45 -23.41 -1.85
C THR A 49 5.24 -22.77 -2.52
N ASN A 50 4.05 -23.02 -1.97
CA ASN A 50 2.81 -22.44 -2.43
C ASN A 50 2.88 -20.91 -2.33
N GLU A 51 2.77 -20.25 -3.47
CA GLU A 51 3.00 -18.81 -3.59
C GLU A 51 1.95 -18.02 -2.80
N ASP A 52 0.67 -18.29 -3.05
CA ASP A 52 -0.44 -17.61 -2.41
C ASP A 52 -0.38 -17.77 -0.88
N ALA A 53 -0.09 -18.97 -0.39
CA ALA A 53 0.04 -19.22 1.04
C ALA A 53 1.21 -18.44 1.66
N LEU A 54 2.35 -18.34 0.97
CA LEU A 54 3.49 -17.53 1.44
C LEU A 54 3.20 -16.03 1.40
N LEU A 55 2.43 -15.55 0.43
CA LEU A 55 1.93 -14.16 0.41
C LEU A 55 0.98 -13.89 1.59
N GLN A 56 0.10 -14.83 1.91
CA GLN A 56 -0.79 -14.75 3.07
C GLN A 56 -0.02 -14.74 4.40
N VAL A 57 1.05 -15.55 4.54
CA VAL A 57 1.98 -15.48 5.69
C VAL A 57 2.61 -14.09 5.78
N THR A 58 3.05 -13.54 4.65
CA THR A 58 3.71 -12.23 4.58
C THR A 58 2.76 -11.12 5.04
N ASP A 59 1.52 -11.11 4.56
CA ASP A 59 0.48 -10.14 4.94
C ASP A 59 0.17 -10.21 6.45
N ILE A 60 -0.05 -11.41 6.99
CA ILE A 60 -0.31 -11.58 8.43
C ILE A 60 0.85 -11.07 9.27
N GLN A 61 2.08 -11.47 8.94
CA GLN A 61 3.26 -11.06 9.69
C GLN A 61 3.49 -9.54 9.58
N TYR A 62 3.19 -8.94 8.43
CA TYR A 62 3.21 -7.49 8.26
C TYR A 62 2.19 -6.80 9.18
N ARG A 63 0.92 -7.26 9.17
CA ARG A 63 -0.15 -6.71 10.03
C ARG A 63 0.13 -6.88 11.53
N GLN A 64 0.87 -7.92 11.91
CA GLN A 64 1.34 -8.14 13.29
C GLN A 64 2.55 -7.27 13.68
N GLY A 65 3.11 -6.49 12.76
CA GLY A 65 4.34 -5.70 12.99
C GLY A 65 5.63 -6.53 12.97
N GLU A 66 5.55 -7.81 12.59
CA GLU A 66 6.65 -8.76 12.51
C GLU A 66 7.41 -8.63 11.18
N ILE A 67 7.84 -7.40 10.84
CA ILE A 67 8.41 -7.03 9.52
C ILE A 67 9.60 -7.93 9.12
N GLY A 68 10.41 -8.32 10.10
CA GLY A 68 11.55 -9.22 9.88
C GLY A 68 11.14 -10.63 9.46
N LYS A 69 10.01 -11.15 9.98
CA LYS A 69 9.46 -12.44 9.56
C LYS A 69 8.81 -12.33 8.18
N ALA A 70 8.00 -11.30 7.95
CA ALA A 70 7.37 -11.03 6.67
C ALA A 70 8.39 -10.99 5.53
N SER A 71 9.56 -10.37 5.80
CA SER A 71 10.66 -10.31 4.84
C SER A 71 11.20 -11.69 4.45
N LYS A 72 11.25 -12.67 5.35
CA LYS A 72 11.81 -14.00 5.04
C LYS A 72 10.97 -14.76 4.03
N ALA A 73 9.63 -14.69 4.17
CA ALA A 73 8.71 -15.35 3.25
C ALA A 73 8.82 -14.75 1.84
N ILE A 74 8.84 -13.42 1.73
CA ILE A 74 8.97 -12.75 0.44
C ILE A 74 10.36 -12.93 -0.19
N ASP A 75 11.42 -12.99 0.62
CA ASP A 75 12.79 -13.24 0.14
C ASP A 75 12.91 -14.64 -0.48
N PHE A 76 12.28 -15.63 0.14
CA PHE A 76 12.20 -16.99 -0.40
C PHE A 76 11.46 -17.03 -1.75
N LEU A 77 10.29 -16.37 -1.85
CA LEU A 77 9.52 -16.28 -3.09
C LEU A 77 10.31 -15.58 -4.21
N ASN A 78 10.90 -14.43 -3.89
CA ASN A 78 11.68 -13.64 -4.85
C ASN A 78 12.90 -14.40 -5.36
N ALA A 79 13.60 -15.14 -4.49
CA ALA A 79 14.73 -15.97 -4.90
C ALA A 79 14.30 -17.07 -5.88
N LYS A 80 13.18 -17.77 -5.60
CA LYS A 80 12.62 -18.80 -6.50
C LYS A 80 12.25 -18.24 -7.87
N LYS A 81 11.75 -17.01 -7.91
CA LYS A 81 11.39 -16.28 -9.13
C LYS A 81 12.52 -15.42 -9.71
N LYS A 82 13.78 -15.64 -9.26
CA LYS A 82 14.98 -14.91 -9.74
C LYS A 82 14.85 -13.38 -9.69
N ASN A 83 14.01 -12.85 -8.79
CA ASN A 83 13.67 -11.43 -8.68
C ASN A 83 13.06 -10.84 -9.96
N GLU A 84 12.24 -11.60 -10.69
CA GLU A 84 11.58 -11.17 -11.94
C GLU A 84 10.07 -10.98 -11.78
N ASP A 85 9.55 -11.17 -10.57
CA ASP A 85 8.14 -10.95 -10.27
C ASP A 85 7.90 -9.55 -9.69
N PRO A 86 7.14 -8.67 -10.39
CA PRO A 86 6.87 -7.33 -9.90
C PRO A 86 6.14 -7.30 -8.56
N LEU A 87 5.28 -8.27 -8.25
CA LEU A 87 4.54 -8.30 -6.99
C LEU A 87 5.47 -8.55 -5.80
N GLY A 88 6.32 -9.57 -5.89
CA GLY A 88 7.26 -9.89 -4.84
C GLY A 88 8.31 -8.78 -4.61
N LEU A 89 8.74 -8.11 -5.68
CA LEU A 89 9.60 -6.92 -5.60
C LEU A 89 8.89 -5.74 -4.94
N TYR A 90 7.63 -5.49 -5.30
CA TYR A 90 6.80 -4.45 -4.71
C TYR A 90 6.66 -4.66 -3.20
N ILE A 91 6.25 -5.85 -2.77
CA ILE A 91 6.08 -6.19 -1.35
C ILE A 91 7.40 -6.03 -0.59
N LYS A 92 8.52 -6.53 -1.16
CA LYS A 92 9.84 -6.34 -0.56
C LYS A 92 10.19 -4.86 -0.41
N GLY A 93 9.91 -4.06 -1.42
CA GLY A 93 10.11 -2.61 -1.39
C GLY A 93 9.32 -1.92 -0.27
N VAL A 94 8.05 -2.28 -0.09
CA VAL A 94 7.21 -1.79 1.02
C VAL A 94 7.80 -2.19 2.37
N LEU A 95 8.18 -3.45 2.56
CA LEU A 95 8.78 -3.92 3.82
C LEU A 95 10.10 -3.21 4.15
N GLU A 96 10.91 -2.86 3.15
CA GLU A 96 12.13 -2.08 3.38
C GLU A 96 11.82 -0.60 3.71
N MET A 97 10.73 -0.01 3.18
CA MET A 97 10.29 1.32 3.62
C MET A 97 9.91 1.33 5.10
N GLU A 98 9.23 0.29 5.57
CA GLU A 98 8.80 0.12 6.97
C GLU A 98 9.99 -0.03 7.92
N LYS A 99 11.08 -0.63 7.45
CA LYS A 99 12.37 -0.66 8.17
C LYS A 99 13.16 0.64 8.09
N ASN A 100 12.64 1.65 7.38
CA ASN A 100 13.33 2.89 7.04
C ASN A 100 14.60 2.70 6.18
N ASN A 101 14.73 1.55 5.50
CA ASN A 101 15.79 1.22 4.54
C ASN A 101 15.44 1.80 3.16
N ARG A 102 15.43 3.13 3.07
CA ARG A 102 14.89 3.87 1.91
C ARG A 102 15.66 3.61 0.62
N LEU A 103 16.95 3.29 0.70
CA LEU A 103 17.78 3.02 -0.48
C LEU A 103 17.40 1.67 -1.11
N GLU A 104 17.32 0.63 -0.30
CA GLU A 104 16.92 -0.72 -0.69
C GLU A 104 15.48 -0.73 -1.20
N ALA A 105 14.56 -0.08 -0.46
CA ALA A 105 13.18 0.09 -0.89
C ALA A 105 13.07 0.70 -2.30
N LYS A 106 13.84 1.77 -2.55
CA LYS A 106 13.88 2.43 -3.85
C LYS A 106 14.35 1.48 -4.95
N HIS A 107 15.35 0.64 -4.70
CA HIS A 107 15.84 -0.33 -5.69
C HIS A 107 14.78 -1.38 -6.05
N TYR A 108 14.11 -1.96 -5.05
CA TYR A 108 13.07 -2.95 -5.28
C TYR A 108 11.85 -2.36 -5.99
N LEU A 109 11.37 -1.20 -5.54
CA LEU A 109 10.23 -0.51 -6.15
C LEU A 109 10.53 -0.02 -7.57
N GLN A 110 11.77 0.43 -7.83
CA GLN A 110 12.22 0.79 -9.18
C GLN A 110 12.17 -0.43 -10.12
N LYS A 111 12.65 -1.60 -9.67
CA LYS A 111 12.58 -2.80 -10.50
C LYS A 111 11.13 -3.23 -10.76
N ALA A 112 10.26 -3.12 -9.76
CA ALA A 112 8.83 -3.44 -9.90
C ALA A 112 8.10 -2.52 -10.89
N ILE A 113 8.36 -1.20 -10.87
CA ILE A 113 7.76 -0.26 -11.83
C ILE A 113 8.29 -0.49 -13.26
N GLU A 114 9.56 -0.87 -13.43
CA GLU A 114 10.14 -1.20 -14.73
C GLU A 114 9.49 -2.46 -15.34
N LEU A 115 9.31 -3.52 -14.54
CA LEU A 115 8.66 -4.76 -14.98
C LEU A 115 7.18 -4.59 -15.31
N THR A 116 6.48 -3.70 -14.60
CA THR A 116 5.07 -3.38 -14.87
C THR A 116 4.89 -2.27 -15.90
N LYS A 117 5.97 -1.76 -16.49
CA LYS A 117 5.95 -0.63 -17.45
C LYS A 117 5.19 0.60 -16.94
N ALA A 118 5.21 0.83 -15.63
CA ALA A 118 4.47 1.91 -14.98
C ALA A 118 2.95 1.91 -15.24
N GLU A 119 2.33 0.73 -15.37
CA GLU A 119 0.87 0.58 -15.54
C GLU A 119 0.13 0.26 -14.23
N ASN A 120 0.86 -0.10 -13.16
CA ASN A 120 0.27 -0.36 -11.85
C ASN A 120 0.36 0.88 -10.94
N HIS A 121 -0.79 1.49 -10.66
CA HIS A 121 -0.90 2.71 -9.84
C HIS A 121 -0.38 2.53 -8.41
N GLU A 122 -0.55 1.36 -7.78
CA GLU A 122 -0.10 1.10 -6.40
C GLU A 122 1.43 1.05 -6.31
N ILE A 123 2.08 0.38 -7.27
CA ILE A 123 3.55 0.33 -7.34
C ILE A 123 4.11 1.74 -7.57
N ILE A 124 3.49 2.51 -8.46
CA ILE A 124 3.89 3.91 -8.71
C ILE A 124 3.67 4.75 -7.43
N ARG A 125 2.56 4.56 -6.71
CA ARG A 125 2.27 5.26 -5.45
C ARG A 125 3.37 5.01 -4.42
N CYS A 126 3.67 3.74 -4.15
CA CYS A 126 4.70 3.36 -3.18
C CYS A 126 6.09 3.83 -3.62
N TYR A 127 6.42 3.75 -4.90
CA TYR A 127 7.68 4.30 -5.42
C TYR A 127 7.75 5.82 -5.27
N GLY A 128 6.65 6.53 -5.51
CA GLY A 128 6.52 7.96 -5.28
C GLY A 128 6.76 8.36 -3.83
N LEU A 129 6.12 7.67 -2.89
CA LEU A 129 6.37 7.85 -1.45
C LEU A 129 7.83 7.56 -1.11
N CYS A 130 8.38 6.43 -1.58
CA CYS A 130 9.78 6.08 -1.34
C CYS A 130 10.74 7.17 -1.84
N GLN A 131 10.53 7.69 -3.05
CA GLN A 131 11.36 8.76 -3.61
C GLN A 131 11.25 10.05 -2.80
N TYR A 132 10.05 10.41 -2.38
CA TYR A 132 9.82 11.57 -1.53
C TYR A 132 10.59 11.45 -0.20
N TRP A 133 10.43 10.33 0.51
CA TRP A 133 11.11 10.09 1.78
C TRP A 133 12.63 9.92 1.64
N TYR A 134 13.10 9.39 0.50
CA TYR A 134 14.53 9.31 0.20
C TYR A 134 15.17 10.70 -0.01
N GLY A 135 14.37 11.73 -0.28
CA GLY A 135 14.81 13.13 -0.46
C GLY A 135 14.57 13.68 -1.86
N ASN A 136 14.16 12.84 -2.81
CA ASN A 136 13.79 13.27 -4.16
C ASN A 136 12.34 13.77 -4.19
N ARG A 137 12.05 14.80 -3.38
CA ARG A 137 10.70 15.28 -3.08
C ARG A 137 9.85 15.57 -4.32
N GLU A 138 10.39 16.36 -5.25
CA GLU A 138 9.67 16.72 -6.48
C GLU A 138 9.31 15.50 -7.33
N LYS A 139 10.28 14.59 -7.51
CA LYS A 139 10.06 13.32 -8.24
C LYS A 139 8.98 12.49 -7.56
N GLY A 140 9.03 12.35 -6.24
CA GLY A 140 8.04 11.61 -5.47
C GLY A 140 6.62 12.18 -5.63
N ILE A 141 6.49 13.51 -5.57
CA ILE A 141 5.22 14.21 -5.78
C ILE A 141 4.69 13.99 -7.21
N ASN A 142 5.55 14.02 -8.22
CA ASN A 142 5.12 13.79 -9.61
C ASN A 142 4.66 12.35 -9.82
N LEU A 143 5.38 11.35 -9.29
CA LEU A 143 4.96 9.96 -9.32
C LEU A 143 3.60 9.74 -8.63
N LEU A 144 3.33 10.42 -7.50
CA LEU A 144 2.01 10.34 -6.86
C LEU A 144 0.88 10.93 -7.73
N LYS A 145 1.16 11.98 -8.51
CA LYS A 145 0.19 12.51 -9.48
C LYS A 145 -0.01 11.57 -10.66
N ASP A 146 1.04 10.90 -11.11
CA ASP A 146 0.96 9.91 -12.18
C ASP A 146 0.10 8.72 -11.73
N SER A 147 0.35 8.22 -10.51
CA SER A 147 -0.47 7.20 -9.85
C SER A 147 -1.94 7.63 -9.75
N PHE A 148 -2.21 8.87 -9.31
CA PHE A 148 -3.56 9.44 -9.28
C PHE A 148 -4.21 9.53 -10.67
N SER A 149 -3.43 9.83 -11.71
CA SER A 149 -3.94 9.91 -13.08
C SER A 149 -4.34 8.54 -13.63
N LEU A 150 -3.64 7.47 -13.20
CA LEU A 150 -3.99 6.09 -13.53
C LEU A 150 -5.22 5.59 -12.77
N ASN A 151 -5.33 5.88 -11.48
CA ASN A 151 -6.51 5.53 -10.69
C ASN A 151 -6.88 6.64 -9.69
N ASN A 152 -7.72 7.57 -10.14
CA ASN A 152 -8.18 8.67 -9.29
C ASN A 152 -9.26 8.27 -8.27
N LYS A 153 -9.70 7.00 -8.29
CA LYS A 153 -10.69 6.48 -7.35
C LYS A 153 -10.06 5.81 -6.14
N ASP A 154 -8.76 5.52 -6.13
CA ASP A 154 -8.09 4.96 -4.96
C ASP A 154 -8.01 6.01 -3.84
N ALA A 155 -8.68 5.73 -2.72
CA ALA A 155 -8.71 6.60 -1.55
C ALA A 155 -7.33 6.83 -0.94
N GLU A 156 -6.46 5.82 -0.98
CA GLU A 156 -5.11 5.89 -0.40
C GLU A 156 -4.22 6.85 -1.21
N ILE A 157 -4.32 6.86 -2.56
CA ILE A 157 -3.62 7.86 -3.39
C ILE A 157 -4.06 9.27 -3.03
N VAL A 158 -5.38 9.50 -2.94
CA VAL A 158 -5.94 10.82 -2.61
C VAL A 158 -5.43 11.26 -1.24
N TYR A 159 -5.48 10.37 -0.25
CA TYR A 159 -4.94 10.59 1.08
C TYR A 159 -3.45 10.93 1.06
N ASN A 160 -2.62 10.17 0.35
CA ASN A 160 -1.17 10.44 0.26
C ASN A 160 -0.88 11.80 -0.39
N LEU A 161 -1.63 12.21 -1.42
CA LEU A 161 -1.47 13.54 -2.01
C LEU A 161 -1.82 14.66 -1.02
N ILE A 162 -2.89 14.50 -0.23
CA ILE A 162 -3.25 15.47 0.83
C ILE A 162 -2.11 15.58 1.84
N GLU A 163 -1.65 14.45 2.37
CA GLU A 163 -0.57 14.37 3.36
C GLU A 163 0.71 15.03 2.86
N ILE A 164 1.15 14.68 1.64
CA ILE A 164 2.36 15.24 1.05
C ILE A 164 2.22 16.76 0.80
N TYR A 165 1.06 17.23 0.32
CA TYR A 165 0.86 18.67 0.16
C TYR A 165 0.84 19.43 1.49
N ILE A 166 0.41 18.82 2.59
CA ILE A 166 0.51 19.41 3.93
C ILE A 166 1.96 19.49 4.39
N LEU A 167 2.74 18.42 4.20
CA LEU A 167 4.16 18.38 4.56
C LEU A 167 5.00 19.42 3.78
N GLU A 168 4.61 19.67 2.52
CA GLU A 168 5.19 20.72 1.67
C GLU A 168 4.62 22.12 1.94
N GLN A 169 3.78 22.28 2.99
CA GLN A 169 3.07 23.51 3.34
C GLN A 169 2.23 24.10 2.19
N ASN A 170 1.93 23.29 1.18
CA ASN A 170 1.10 23.67 0.04
C ASN A 170 -0.38 23.47 0.37
N TYR A 171 -0.85 24.23 1.37
CA TYR A 171 -2.20 24.11 1.90
C TYR A 171 -3.29 24.35 0.86
N LYS A 172 -3.00 25.14 -0.18
CA LYS A 172 -3.92 25.34 -1.31
C LYS A 172 -4.18 24.03 -2.05
N LYS A 173 -3.13 23.29 -2.43
CA LYS A 173 -3.27 22.00 -3.11
C LYS A 173 -3.85 20.93 -2.18
N ALA A 174 -3.46 20.94 -0.91
CA ALA A 174 -4.06 20.04 0.08
C ALA A 174 -5.59 20.22 0.17
N LYS A 175 -6.08 21.47 0.31
CA LYS A 175 -7.52 21.77 0.31
C LYS A 175 -8.22 21.32 -0.98
N THR A 176 -7.59 21.49 -2.14
CA THR A 176 -8.14 20.97 -3.41
C THR A 176 -8.36 19.46 -3.36
N MET A 177 -7.38 18.70 -2.85
CA MET A 177 -7.50 17.25 -2.75
C MET A 177 -8.47 16.80 -1.64
N ILE A 178 -8.58 17.53 -0.53
CA ILE A 178 -9.60 17.31 0.50
C ILE A 178 -11.01 17.48 -0.09
N ASN A 179 -11.22 18.56 -0.85
CA ASN A 179 -12.49 18.79 -1.53
C ASN A 179 -12.78 17.69 -2.58
N TYR A 180 -11.74 17.23 -3.29
CA TYR A 180 -11.85 16.10 -4.22
C TYR A 180 -12.30 14.83 -3.50
N PHE A 181 -11.69 14.53 -2.33
CA PHE A 181 -12.04 13.38 -1.51
C PHE A 181 -13.53 13.39 -1.13
N TYR A 182 -14.00 14.46 -0.47
CA TYR A 182 -15.39 14.53 -0.02
C TYR A 182 -16.39 14.56 -1.18
N LYS A 183 -16.07 15.22 -2.28
CA LYS A 183 -16.93 15.25 -3.48
C LYS A 183 -17.11 13.87 -4.12
N ASN A 184 -16.10 13.00 -4.01
CA ASN A 184 -16.10 11.68 -4.64
C ASN A 184 -16.20 10.55 -3.62
N ARG A 185 -16.47 10.84 -2.34
CA ARG A 185 -16.39 9.89 -1.22
C ARG A 185 -17.03 8.54 -1.52
N ASP A 186 -18.27 8.54 -2.00
CA ASP A 186 -19.04 7.31 -2.27
C ASP A 186 -18.57 6.52 -3.51
N LYS A 187 -17.66 7.11 -4.29
CA LYS A 187 -17.07 6.50 -5.49
C LYS A 187 -15.63 6.07 -5.27
N LEU A 188 -15.03 6.43 -4.14
CA LEU A 188 -13.67 6.04 -3.81
C LEU A 188 -13.62 4.56 -3.45
N GLN A 189 -12.56 3.93 -3.91
CA GLN A 189 -12.21 2.56 -3.65
C GLN A 189 -11.30 2.53 -2.43
N THR A 190 -11.62 1.64 -1.50
CA THR A 190 -10.84 1.37 -0.31
C THR A 190 -10.33 -0.05 -0.35
N ILE A 191 -9.05 -0.23 -0.02
CA ILE A 191 -8.41 -1.55 0.05
C ILE A 191 -8.33 -1.94 1.52
N ASP A 192 -7.25 -1.58 2.22
CA ASP A 192 -6.98 -2.06 3.58
C ASP A 192 -7.81 -1.43 4.70
N LYS A 193 -8.30 -0.21 4.49
CA LYS A 193 -8.92 0.62 5.51
C LYS A 193 -10.29 1.04 5.04
N ASP A 194 -11.28 1.07 5.92
CA ASP A 194 -12.61 1.56 5.58
C ASP A 194 -12.59 3.06 5.21
N ILE A 195 -13.68 3.55 4.62
CA ILE A 195 -13.74 4.95 4.19
C ILE A 195 -13.75 5.89 5.40
N GLU A 196 -14.28 5.42 6.54
CA GLU A 196 -14.33 6.11 7.83
C GLU A 196 -12.93 6.40 8.39
N TYR A 197 -11.97 5.49 8.21
CA TYR A 197 -10.57 5.74 8.54
C TYR A 197 -10.05 7.00 7.85
N TYR A 198 -10.32 7.14 6.55
CA TYR A 198 -9.88 8.28 5.77
C TYR A 198 -10.62 9.56 6.17
N ASP A 199 -11.93 9.50 6.39
CA ASP A 199 -12.71 10.65 6.89
C ASP A 199 -12.11 11.22 8.18
N ASN A 200 -11.79 10.35 9.14
CA ASN A 200 -11.22 10.76 10.42
C ASN A 200 -9.87 11.45 10.24
N LYS A 201 -8.97 10.89 9.43
CA LYS A 201 -7.65 11.47 9.17
C LYS A 201 -7.75 12.80 8.40
N ILE A 202 -8.57 12.84 7.36
CA ILE A 202 -8.74 14.03 6.51
C ILE A 202 -9.41 15.16 7.28
N SER A 203 -10.36 14.88 8.17
CA SER A 203 -10.95 15.88 9.06
C SER A 203 -9.89 16.53 9.98
N LEU A 204 -8.94 15.75 10.49
CA LEU A 204 -7.83 16.29 11.29
C LEU A 204 -6.91 17.19 10.46
N PHE A 205 -6.60 16.79 9.22
CA PHE A 205 -5.83 17.61 8.29
C PHE A 205 -6.54 18.93 7.95
N GLU A 206 -7.85 18.90 7.73
CA GLU A 206 -8.64 20.10 7.47
C GLU A 206 -8.61 21.07 8.67
N LYS A 207 -8.81 20.56 9.89
CA LYS A 207 -8.69 21.35 11.14
C LYS A 207 -7.29 21.95 11.29
N PHE A 208 -6.24 21.17 11.03
CA PHE A 208 -4.86 21.63 11.08
C PHE A 208 -4.65 22.81 10.10
N ILE A 209 -5.03 22.64 8.83
CA ILE A 209 -4.84 23.68 7.81
C ILE A 209 -5.60 24.97 8.19
N ASN A 210 -6.85 24.85 8.65
CA ASN A 210 -7.64 26.02 9.03
C ASN A 210 -7.01 26.76 10.21
N THR A 211 -6.43 26.05 11.16
CA THR A 211 -5.70 26.64 12.28
C THR A 211 -4.47 27.42 11.79
N GLN A 212 -3.66 26.85 10.89
CA GLN A 212 -2.47 27.53 10.35
C GLN A 212 -2.83 28.84 9.62
N GLN A 213 -3.97 28.87 8.92
CA GLN A 213 -4.43 30.07 8.22
C GLN A 213 -4.93 31.19 9.14
N MET A 214 -5.44 30.85 10.34
CA MET A 214 -5.86 31.86 11.32
C MET A 214 -4.67 32.61 11.93
N PHE A 215 -3.49 31.99 11.98
CA PHE A 215 -2.27 32.57 12.56
C PHE A 215 -1.27 33.10 11.53
N THR A 216 -1.60 33.05 10.23
CA THR A 216 -0.76 33.71 9.22
C THR A 216 -1.06 35.21 9.24
N PRO A 217 -0.11 36.09 9.61
CA PRO A 217 -0.35 37.52 9.62
C PRO A 217 -0.73 37.96 8.20
N ILE A 218 -1.74 38.82 8.08
CA ILE A 218 -2.04 39.51 6.82
C ILE A 218 -0.86 40.44 6.55
N THR A 219 0.17 39.95 5.85
CA THR A 219 1.15 40.82 5.22
C THR A 219 0.42 41.57 4.12
N LYS A 220 0.11 42.84 4.39
CA LYS A 220 -0.31 43.85 3.42
C LYS A 220 0.77 44.06 2.37
#